data_AF-A0A8J2M808-F1
#
_entry.id   AF-A0A8J2M808-F1
#
_cell.length_a   1.000
_cell.length_b   1.000
_cell.length_c   1.000
_cell.angle_alpha   90.00
_cell.angle_beta   90.00
_cell.angle_gamma   90.00
#
_symmetry.space_group_name_H-M   'P 1'
#
loop_
_entity.id
_entity.type
_entity.pdbx_description
1 polymer ?
#
loop_
_entity_poly.entity_id
_entity_poly.type
_entity_poly.pdbx_seq_one_letter_code
_entity_poly.pdbx_strand_id
1 'polypeptide(L)'
;CDGVWDVMSNEDLVDFIRSRLQVTNDLESICNQVIDTCLYKGSRDNMSIVLVTFPSCPPPKEDAIQKEAALEAFLKQRVTELVEESGGAIELPHILQYLSDENIADLPPGGGLAAKRTFIESVYKTLCPNSAETPEN
;
A
#
# COMPACT_ATOMS: atom_id res chain seq x y z
N CYS A 1 -0.59 -19.02 -2.70
CA CYS A 1 0.37 -20.02 -2.15
C CYS A 1 0.78 -19.58 -0.75
N ASP A 2 1.60 -20.37 -0.07
CA ASP A 2 2.22 -20.08 1.23
C ASP A 2 2.88 -18.70 1.29
N GLY A 3 3.56 -18.25 0.23
CA GLY A 3 4.17 -16.91 0.20
C GLY A 3 3.24 -15.72 0.53
N VAL A 4 1.91 -15.87 0.40
CA VAL A 4 0.92 -14.86 0.87
C VAL A 4 0.57 -15.07 2.35
N TRP A 5 0.33 -16.33 2.74
CA TRP A 5 -0.12 -16.71 4.07
C TRP A 5 1.01 -16.67 5.13
N ASP A 6 2.26 -16.68 4.69
CA ASP A 6 3.43 -16.54 5.57
C ASP A 6 3.52 -15.15 6.22
N VAL A 7 2.90 -14.13 5.61
CA VAL A 7 2.99 -12.73 6.04
C VAL A 7 1.64 -12.05 6.32
N MET A 8 0.53 -12.70 5.97
CA MET A 8 -0.82 -12.22 6.27
C MET A 8 -1.67 -13.36 6.85
N SER A 9 -2.34 -13.09 7.96
CA SER A 9 -3.32 -14.02 8.54
C SER A 9 -4.58 -14.13 7.68
N ASN A 10 -5.42 -15.13 7.96
CA ASN A 10 -6.73 -15.28 7.32
C ASN A 10 -7.60 -14.03 7.52
N GLU A 11 -7.65 -13.55 8.75
CA GLU A 11 -8.42 -12.39 9.14
C GLU A 11 -7.89 -11.12 8.46
N ASP A 12 -6.57 -10.89 8.48
CA ASP A 12 -5.95 -9.73 7.84
C ASP A 12 -6.20 -9.71 6.33
N LEU A 13 -6.06 -10.85 5.65
CA LEU A 13 -6.24 -10.91 4.21
C LEU A 13 -7.71 -10.69 3.83
N VAL A 14 -8.64 -11.28 4.58
CA VAL A 14 -10.09 -11.09 4.36
C VAL A 14 -10.48 -9.63 4.57
N ASP A 15 -10.02 -9.00 5.64
CA ASP A 15 -10.35 -7.61 5.94
C ASP A 15 -9.69 -6.67 4.93
N PHE A 16 -8.46 -6.95 4.53
CA PHE A 16 -7.78 -6.21 3.47
C PHE A 16 -8.56 -6.28 2.15
N ILE A 17 -8.85 -7.48 1.63
CA ILE A 17 -9.60 -7.66 0.38
C ILE A 17 -10.98 -7.00 0.47
N ARG A 18 -11.69 -7.14 1.60
CA ARG A 18 -12.99 -6.49 1.80
C ARG A 18 -12.87 -4.97 1.75
N SER A 19 -11.82 -4.39 2.32
CA SER A 19 -11.56 -2.95 2.23
C SER A 19 -11.31 -2.51 0.78
N ARG A 20 -10.57 -3.31 -0.01
CA ARG A 20 -10.25 -2.98 -1.40
C ARG A 20 -11.45 -3.09 -2.32
N LEU A 21 -12.31 -4.08 -2.13
CA LEU A 21 -13.58 -4.24 -2.85
C LEU A 21 -14.56 -3.07 -2.60
N GLN A 22 -14.42 -2.36 -1.47
CA GLN A 22 -15.21 -1.14 -1.23
C GLN A 22 -14.67 0.08 -1.99
N VAL A 23 -13.46 0.02 -2.54
CA VAL A 23 -12.83 1.12 -3.27
C VAL A 23 -12.88 0.89 -4.79
N THR A 24 -12.72 -0.34 -5.26
CA THR A 24 -12.68 -0.68 -6.69
C THR A 24 -13.31 -2.04 -7.00
N ASN A 25 -13.83 -2.19 -8.21
CA ASN A 25 -14.28 -3.47 -8.78
C ASN A 25 -13.21 -4.16 -9.62
N ASP A 26 -12.05 -3.54 -9.79
CA ASP A 26 -10.94 -4.09 -10.56
C ASP A 26 -10.23 -5.19 -9.75
N LEU A 27 -10.61 -6.45 -9.99
CA LEU A 27 -10.08 -7.59 -9.26
C LEU A 27 -8.58 -7.82 -9.52
N GLU A 28 -8.08 -7.46 -10.70
CA GLU A 28 -6.66 -7.56 -11.02
C GLU A 28 -5.87 -6.58 -10.16
N SER A 29 -6.33 -5.32 -10.08
CA SER A 29 -5.75 -4.32 -9.18
C SER A 29 -5.76 -4.76 -7.72
N ILE A 30 -6.84 -5.39 -7.25
CA ILE A 30 -6.92 -5.90 -5.87
C ILE A 30 -5.90 -7.03 -5.65
N CYS A 31 -5.78 -7.95 -6.61
CA CYS A 31 -4.79 -9.03 -6.53
C CYS A 31 -3.37 -8.46 -6.48
N ASN A 32 -3.04 -7.49 -7.35
CA ASN A 32 -1.73 -6.83 -7.34
C ASN A 32 -1.45 -6.14 -6.00
N GLN A 33 -2.44 -5.44 -5.43
CA GLN A 33 -2.31 -4.82 -4.11
C GLN A 33 -2.02 -5.86 -3.01
N VAL A 34 -2.62 -7.05 -3.04
CA VAL A 34 -2.30 -8.12 -2.08
C VAL A 34 -0.85 -8.58 -2.24
N ILE A 35 -0.42 -8.84 -3.47
CA ILE A 35 0.92 -9.35 -3.76
C ILE A 35 1.99 -8.33 -3.34
N ASP A 36 1.81 -7.06 -3.72
CA ASP A 36 2.71 -5.97 -3.31
C ASP A 36 2.74 -5.82 -1.79
N THR A 37 1.58 -5.88 -1.13
CA THR A 37 1.51 -5.80 0.34
C THR A 37 2.29 -6.93 1.00
N CYS A 38 2.18 -8.16 0.49
CA CYS A 38 2.91 -9.32 1.01
C CYS A 38 4.42 -9.20 0.76
N LEU A 39 4.83 -8.70 -0.41
CA LEU A 39 6.22 -8.39 -0.71
C LEU A 39 6.80 -7.40 0.31
N TYR A 40 6.08 -6.31 0.57
CA TYR A 40 6.52 -5.27 1.51
C TYR A 40 6.45 -5.69 2.97
N LYS A 41 5.63 -6.68 3.32
CA LYS A 41 5.64 -7.35 4.63
C LYS A 41 6.79 -8.36 4.77
N GLY A 42 7.59 -8.55 3.73
CA GLY A 42 8.83 -9.33 3.78
C GLY A 42 8.74 -10.72 3.17
N SER A 43 7.67 -11.04 2.43
CA SER A 43 7.61 -12.28 1.67
C SER A 43 8.70 -12.29 0.60
N ARG A 44 9.44 -13.40 0.52
CA ARG A 44 10.51 -13.62 -0.46
C ARG A 44 10.25 -14.84 -1.34
N ASP A 45 9.07 -15.43 -1.22
CA ASP A 45 8.66 -16.59 -2.00
C ASP A 45 7.89 -16.16 -3.25
N ASN A 46 7.68 -17.10 -4.16
CA ASN A 46 6.73 -16.94 -5.25
C ASN A 46 5.32 -16.75 -4.67
N MET A 47 4.61 -15.74 -5.16
CA MET A 47 3.26 -15.43 -4.71
C MET A 47 2.25 -15.57 -5.86
N SER A 48 1.10 -16.14 -5.55
CA SER A 48 -0.02 -16.28 -6.48
C SER A 48 -1.32 -16.29 -5.69
N ILE A 49 -2.29 -15.51 -6.17
CA ILE A 49 -3.62 -15.38 -5.59
C ILE A 49 -4.66 -15.46 -6.70
N VAL A 50 -5.81 -16.05 -6.40
CA VAL A 50 -7.01 -16.03 -7.25
C VAL A 50 -8.15 -15.46 -6.43
N LEU A 51 -8.74 -14.36 -6.88
CA LEU A 51 -9.90 -13.74 -6.27
C LEU A 51 -11.14 -14.05 -7.10
N VAL A 52 -12.14 -14.68 -6.47
CA VAL A 52 -13.43 -15.00 -7.09
C VAL A 52 -14.52 -14.26 -6.34
N THR A 53 -15.26 -13.39 -7.04
CA THR A 53 -16.44 -12.71 -6.48
C THR A 53 -17.73 -13.40 -6.89
N PHE A 54 -18.68 -13.45 -5.96
CA PHE A 54 -20.04 -13.93 -6.23
C PHE A 54 -20.96 -12.77 -6.61
N PRO A 55 -22.13 -13.01 -7.23
CA PRO A 55 -23.06 -11.95 -7.63
C PRO A 55 -23.52 -11.01 -6.50
N SER A 56 -23.44 -11.44 -5.24
CA SER A 56 -23.78 -10.64 -4.07
C SER A 56 -22.63 -9.74 -3.56
N CYS A 57 -21.50 -9.67 -4.28
CA CYS A 57 -20.42 -8.76 -3.95
C CYS A 57 -20.93 -7.31 -4.07
N PRO A 58 -20.89 -6.51 -2.98
CA PRO A 58 -21.38 -5.15 -3.03
C PRO A 58 -20.50 -4.30 -3.96
N PRO A 59 -21.08 -3.28 -4.63
CA PRO A 59 -20.28 -2.33 -5.38
C PRO A 59 -19.42 -1.47 -4.45
N PRO A 60 -18.39 -0.79 -5.00
CA PRO A 60 -17.60 0.20 -4.28
C PRO A 60 -18.50 1.26 -3.66
N LYS A 61 -18.10 1.74 -2.49
CA LYS A 61 -18.84 2.73 -1.74
C LYS A 61 -18.15 4.08 -1.81
N GLU A 62 -18.95 5.12 -2.02
CA GLU A 62 -18.47 6.49 -2.13
C GLU A 62 -17.67 6.94 -0.89
N ASP A 63 -18.11 6.56 0.31
CA ASP A 63 -17.41 6.89 1.56
C ASP A 63 -16.04 6.22 1.67
N ALA A 64 -15.90 4.97 1.20
CA ALA A 64 -14.62 4.27 1.17
C ALA A 64 -13.66 4.88 0.15
N ILE A 65 -14.16 5.25 -1.04
CA ILE A 65 -13.36 5.92 -2.08
C ILE A 65 -12.85 7.28 -1.58
N GLN A 66 -13.71 8.06 -0.92
CA GLN A 66 -13.33 9.36 -0.36
C GLN A 66 -12.28 9.23 0.76
N LYS A 67 -12.42 8.23 1.65
CA LYS A 67 -11.42 7.95 2.68
C LYS A 67 -10.08 7.53 2.10
N GLU A 68 -10.09 6.67 1.07
CA GLU A 68 -8.88 6.26 0.38
C GLU A 68 -8.16 7.46 -0.25
N ALA A 69 -8.90 8.33 -0.94
CA ALA A 69 -8.36 9.55 -1.55
C ALA A 69 -7.82 10.53 -0.50
N ALA A 70 -8.51 10.69 0.63
CA ALA A 70 -8.06 11.53 1.74
C ALA A 70 -6.76 11.01 2.38
N LEU A 71 -6.66 9.69 2.57
CA LEU A 71 -5.44 9.04 3.07
C LEU A 71 -4.27 9.24 2.10
N GLU A 72 -4.49 9.08 0.79
CA GLU A 72 -3.45 9.30 -0.22
C GLU A 72 -2.99 10.76 -0.28
N ALA A 73 -3.93 11.71 -0.16
CA ALA A 73 -3.61 13.13 -0.07
C ALA A 73 -2.75 13.44 1.18
N PHE A 74 -3.12 12.86 2.34
CA PHE A 74 -2.36 12.99 3.58
C PHE A 74 -0.94 12.41 3.45
N LEU A 75 -0.81 11.17 2.96
CA LEU A 75 0.48 10.52 2.76
C LEU A 75 1.36 11.32 1.79
N LYS A 76 0.78 11.81 0.69
CA LYS A 76 1.51 12.66 -0.26
C LYS A 76 2.02 13.94 0.39
N GLN A 77 1.18 14.61 1.19
CA GLN A 77 1.58 15.80 1.93
C GLN A 77 2.74 15.50 2.88
N ARG A 78 2.60 14.47 3.74
CA ARG A 78 3.65 14.09 4.71
C ARG A 78 4.97 13.73 4.04
N VAL A 79 4.93 12.95 2.95
CA VAL A 79 6.14 12.60 2.19
C VAL A 79 6.80 13.86 1.60
N THR A 80 6.01 14.80 1.09
CA THR A 80 6.53 16.07 0.54
C THR A 80 7.21 16.90 1.63
N GLU A 81 6.58 17.05 2.80
CA GLU A 81 7.13 17.79 3.94
C GLU A 81 8.46 17.18 4.41
N LEU A 82 8.52 15.85 4.57
CA LEU A 82 9.76 15.16 4.97
C LEU A 82 10.89 15.35 3.96
N VAL A 83 10.58 15.35 2.66
CA VAL A 83 11.57 15.58 1.60
C VAL A 83 12.09 17.02 1.63
N GLU A 84 11.21 18.00 1.83
CA GLU A 84 11.57 19.42 1.90
C GLU A 84 12.41 19.76 3.14
N GLU A 85 12.02 19.25 4.32
CA GLU A 85 12.77 19.44 5.58
C GLU A 85 14.20 18.89 5.50
N SER A 86 14.38 17.82 4.73
CA SER A 86 15.66 17.15 4.53
C SER A 86 16.50 17.76 3.41
N GLY A 87 16.00 18.79 2.73
CA GLY A 87 16.66 19.35 1.54
C GLY A 87 16.81 18.35 0.39
N GLY A 88 15.94 17.35 0.29
CA GLY A 88 15.98 16.32 -0.75
C GLY A 88 17.01 15.19 -0.53
N ALA A 89 17.68 15.13 0.62
CA ALA A 89 18.70 14.11 0.90
C ALA A 89 18.18 12.87 1.65
N ILE A 90 16.90 12.84 2.04
CA ILE A 90 16.31 11.72 2.79
C ILE A 90 16.03 10.53 1.87
N GLU A 91 16.42 9.34 2.31
CA GLU A 91 16.15 8.09 1.60
C GLU A 91 14.78 7.52 1.98
N LEU A 92 14.16 6.82 1.03
CA LEU A 92 12.86 6.18 1.21
C LEU A 92 12.72 5.31 2.49
N PRO A 93 13.69 4.48 2.90
CA PRO A 93 13.56 3.70 4.14
C PRO A 93 13.37 4.56 5.39
N HIS A 94 14.01 5.74 5.44
CA HIS A 94 13.85 6.67 6.55
C HIS A 94 12.44 7.29 6.53
N ILE A 95 11.93 7.67 5.36
CA ILE A 95 10.54 8.15 5.22
C ILE A 95 9.54 7.10 5.71
N LEU A 96 9.72 5.84 5.29
CA LEU A 96 8.84 4.74 5.71
C LEU A 96 8.91 4.50 7.24
N GLN A 97 10.09 4.64 7.84
CA GLN A 97 10.25 4.56 9.29
C GLN A 97 9.48 5.70 10.00
N TYR A 98 9.64 6.94 9.54
CA TYR A 98 8.91 8.09 10.09
C TYR A 98 7.39 7.91 9.99
N LEU A 99 6.89 7.49 8.82
CA LEU A 99 5.46 7.24 8.62
C LEU A 99 4.93 6.05 9.45
N SER A 100 5.78 5.07 9.76
CA SER A 100 5.40 3.95 10.63
C SER A 100 5.34 4.36 12.10
N ASP A 101 6.16 5.33 12.51
CA ASP A 101 6.16 5.87 13.88
C ASP A 101 5.02 6.87 14.09
N GLU A 102 4.51 7.47 13.01
CA GLU A 102 3.27 8.25 13.01
C GLU A 102 2.04 7.35 13.13
N ASN A 103 1.14 7.69 14.06
CA ASN A 103 -0.13 6.96 14.20
C ASN A 103 -1.14 7.40 13.12
N ILE A 104 -0.93 6.94 11.88
CA ILE A 104 -1.74 7.27 10.71
C ILE A 104 -3.10 6.55 10.79
N ALA A 105 -4.18 7.33 10.82
CA ALA A 105 -5.54 6.81 10.80
C ALA A 105 -5.94 6.27 9.42
N ASP A 106 -6.98 5.42 9.39
CA ASP A 106 -7.62 4.91 8.17
C ASP A 106 -6.72 4.10 7.22
N LEU A 107 -5.56 3.62 7.68
CA LEU A 107 -4.75 2.67 6.92
C LEU A 107 -5.56 1.40 6.57
N PRO A 108 -5.32 0.78 5.40
CA PRO A 108 -6.05 -0.42 5.01
C PRO A 108 -5.92 -1.52 6.08
N PRO A 109 -7.03 -2.09 6.58
CA PRO A 109 -6.98 -3.13 7.61
C PRO A 109 -6.24 -4.37 7.08
N GLY A 110 -5.47 -5.04 7.94
CA GLY A 110 -4.59 -6.15 7.59
C GLY A 110 -3.33 -5.76 6.80
N GLY A 111 -3.45 -4.83 5.85
CA GLY A 111 -2.34 -4.34 5.02
C GLY A 111 -1.44 -3.32 5.72
N GLY A 112 -2.02 -2.39 6.49
CA GLY A 112 -1.29 -1.32 7.17
C GLY A 112 -0.53 -0.40 6.18
N LEU A 113 0.59 0.16 6.63
CA LEU A 113 1.43 1.03 5.80
C LEU A 113 2.02 0.29 4.58
N ALA A 114 2.28 -1.02 4.69
CA ALA A 114 2.81 -1.83 3.60
C ALA A 114 1.91 -1.79 2.36
N ALA A 115 0.58 -1.76 2.54
CA ALA A 115 -0.37 -1.64 1.43
C ALA A 115 -0.33 -0.29 0.71
N LYS A 116 0.24 0.74 1.33
CA LYS A 116 0.39 2.08 0.76
C LYS A 116 1.81 2.37 0.28
N ARG A 117 2.73 1.41 0.41
CA ARG A 117 4.14 1.60 0.06
C ARG A 117 4.34 1.89 -1.43
N THR A 118 3.65 1.22 -2.34
CA THR A 118 3.73 1.53 -3.79
C THR A 118 3.37 2.98 -4.09
N PHE A 119 2.31 3.50 -3.43
CA PHE A 119 1.90 4.90 -3.56
C PHE A 119 2.97 5.85 -3.00
N ILE A 120 3.47 5.59 -1.78
CA ILE A 120 4.54 6.39 -1.16
C ILE A 120 5.80 6.42 -2.04
N GLU A 121 6.19 5.26 -2.59
CA GLU A 121 7.30 5.13 -3.53
C GLU A 121 7.10 5.96 -4.79
N SER A 122 5.88 5.95 -5.37
CA SER A 122 5.56 6.76 -6.55
C SER A 122 5.66 8.27 -6.28
N VAL A 123 5.21 8.71 -5.10
CA VAL A 123 5.26 10.13 -4.69
C VAL A 123 6.72 10.53 -4.49
N TYR A 124 7.49 9.73 -3.76
CA TYR A 124 8.91 9.96 -3.53
C TYR A 124 9.70 10.03 -4.85
N LYS A 125 9.51 9.09 -5.77
CA LYS A 125 10.16 9.09 -7.10
C LYS A 125 9.82 10.33 -7.93
N THR A 126 8.61 10.86 -7.77
CA THR A 126 8.19 12.09 -8.46
C THR A 126 8.88 13.33 -7.89
N LEU A 127 9.13 13.36 -6.58
CA LEU A 127 9.79 14.48 -5.90
C LEU A 127 11.32 14.42 -6.02
N CYS A 128 11.89 13.22 -5.99
CA CYS A 128 13.32 12.96 -6.01
C CYS A 128 13.69 12.01 -7.17
N PRO A 129 13.66 12.48 -8.43
CA PRO A 129 13.93 11.63 -9.60
C PRO A 129 15.38 11.10 -9.63
N ASN A 130 16.34 11.82 -9.04
CA ASN A 130 17.77 11.48 -9.09
C ASN A 130 18.18 10.34 -8.14
N SER A 131 17.36 10.01 -7.13
CA SER A 131 17.60 8.90 -6.20
C SER A 131 17.03 7.57 -6.70
N ALA A 132 16.37 7.56 -7.87
CA ALA A 132 15.76 6.37 -8.46
C ALA A 132 16.73 5.50 -9.28
N GLU A 133 17.99 5.91 -9.45
CA GLU A 133 19.03 5.09 -10.08
C GLU A 133 19.79 4.26 -9.03
N THR A 134 19.16 3.20 -8.53
CA THR A 134 19.93 2.02 -8.13
C THR A 134 19.57 0.92 -9.12
N PRO A 135 20.49 0.53 -10.03
CA PRO A 135 20.26 -0.64 -10.86
C PRO A 135 20.19 -1.85 -9.94
N GLU A 136 19.08 -2.58 -10.00
CA GLU A 136 18.99 -3.94 -9.48
C GLU A 136 20.12 -4.75 -10.13
N ASN A 137 21.12 -5.12 -9.33
CA ASN A 137 22.17 -6.09 -9.68
C ASN A 137 22.14 -7.21 -8.63
#